data_AF-A0A6B3CWG3-F1
#
_entry.id   AF-A0A6B3CWG3-F1
#
_cell.length_a   1.000
_cell.length_b   1.000
_cell.length_c   1.000
_cell.angle_alpha   90.00
_cell.angle_beta   90.00
_cell.angle_gamma   90.00
#
_symmetry.space_group_name_H-M   'P 1'
#
loop_
_entity.id
_entity.type
_entity.pdbx_description
1 polymer ?
#
loop_
_entity_poly.entity_id
_entity_poly.type
_entity_poly.pdbx_seq_one_letter_code
_entity_poly.pdbx_strand_id
1 'polypeptide(L)' 'AIALRAAKEAIDTGLETDIETGLTVERNWFAGLFATEDRERGMRSFVEEGPGKAKFL' A
#
# COMPACT_ATOMS: atom_id res chain seq x y z
N ALA A 1 -11.27 -0.16 -3.31
CA ALA A 1 -10.07 -0.02 -2.45
C ALA A 1 -8.86 -0.68 -3.10
N ILE A 2 -7.95 0.09 -3.72
CA ILE A 2 -6.77 -0.44 -4.43
C ILE A 2 -5.69 -0.89 -3.42
N ALA A 3 -5.45 -0.12 -2.36
CA ALA A 3 -4.46 -0.43 -1.34
C ALA A 3 -4.70 -1.76 -0.64
N LEU A 4 -5.96 -2.05 -0.25
CA LEU A 4 -6.31 -3.33 0.38
C LEU A 4 -6.10 -4.52 -0.55
N ARG A 5 -6.42 -4.38 -1.83
CA ARG A 5 -6.17 -5.43 -2.84
C ARG A 5 -4.67 -5.66 -3.02
N ALA A 6 -3.89 -4.59 -3.15
CA ALA A 6 -2.43 -4.67 -3.29
C ALA A 6 -1.79 -5.36 -2.08
N ALA A 7 -2.25 -5.02 -0.86
CA ALA A 7 -1.78 -5.67 0.36
C ALA A 7 -2.11 -7.17 0.37
N LYS A 8 -3.33 -7.54 -0.04
CA LYS A 8 -3.75 -8.94 -0.09
C LYS A 8 -2.93 -9.75 -1.10
N GLU A 9 -2.71 -9.21 -2.30
CA GLU A 9 -1.88 -9.90 -3.30
C GLU A 9 -0.41 -10.00 -2.89
N ALA A 10 0.16 -8.96 -2.27
CA ALA A 10 1.52 -9.02 -1.76
C ALA A 10 1.69 -10.11 -0.71
N ILE A 11 0.73 -10.23 0.22
CA ILE A 11 0.73 -11.28 1.25
C ILE A 11 0.59 -12.66 0.62
N ASP A 12 -0.39 -12.85 -0.26
CA ASP A 12 -0.66 -14.16 -0.85
C ASP A 12 0.53 -14.63 -1.69
N THR A 13 1.07 -13.75 -2.53
CA THR A 13 2.26 -14.08 -3.35
C THR A 13 3.50 -14.29 -2.48
N GLY A 14 3.71 -13.44 -1.47
CA GLY A 14 4.85 -13.52 -0.57
C GLY A 14 4.91 -14.81 0.24
N LEU A 15 3.75 -15.39 0.59
CA LEU A 15 3.66 -16.68 1.28
C LEU A 15 3.98 -17.88 0.39
N GLU A 16 3.87 -17.73 -0.93
CA GLU A 16 4.06 -18.81 -1.91
C GLU A 16 5.44 -18.77 -2.58
N THR A 17 6.32 -17.85 -2.17
CA THR A 17 7.59 -17.60 -2.85
C THR A 17 8.75 -17.36 -1.86
N ASP A 18 9.95 -17.18 -2.39
CA ASP A 18 11.13 -16.84 -1.59
C ASP A 18 11.13 -15.37 -1.16
N ILE A 19 11.98 -15.02 -0.19
CA ILE A 19 12.01 -13.68 0.40
C ILE A 19 12.38 -12.58 -0.62
N GLU A 20 13.25 -12.86 -1.60
CA GLU A 20 13.67 -11.85 -2.58
C GLU A 20 12.54 -11.54 -3.56
N THR A 21 11.84 -12.58 -4.02
CA THR A 21 10.66 -12.44 -4.87
C THR A 21 9.54 -11.73 -4.13
N GLY A 22 9.25 -12.10 -2.87
CA GLY A 22 8.25 -11.44 -2.04
C GLY A 22 8.51 -9.95 -1.86
N LEU A 23 9.75 -9.58 -1.50
CA LEU A 23 10.15 -8.17 -1.37
C LEU A 23 10.03 -7.39 -2.68
N THR A 24 10.28 -8.05 -3.82
CA THR A 24 10.11 -7.43 -5.15
C THR A 24 8.64 -7.11 -5.42
N VAL A 25 7.73 -8.04 -5.10
CA VAL A 25 6.28 -7.83 -5.24
C VAL A 25 5.80 -6.72 -4.32
N GLU A 26 6.20 -6.72 -3.05
CA GLU A 26 5.87 -5.66 -2.09
C GLU A 26 6.33 -4.28 -2.58
N ARG A 27 7.57 -4.18 -3.08
CA ARG A 27 8.11 -2.93 -3.62
C ARG A 27 7.31 -2.42 -4.81
N ASN A 28 6.94 -3.30 -5.73
CA ASN A 28 6.16 -2.93 -6.91
C ASN A 28 4.78 -2.41 -6.52
N TRP A 29 4.09 -3.11 -5.62
CA TRP A 29 2.78 -2.66 -5.12
C TRP A 29 2.87 -1.35 -4.37
N PHE A 30 3.85 -1.22 -3.46
CA PHE A 30 4.07 0.01 -2.71
C PHE A 30 4.33 1.21 -3.64
N ALA A 31 5.22 1.07 -4.63
CA ALA A 31 5.49 2.11 -5.61
C ALA A 31 4.25 2.45 -6.46
N GLY A 32 3.50 1.43 -6.89
CA GLY A 32 2.28 1.62 -7.67
C GLY A 32 1.21 2.43 -6.95
N LEU A 33 1.09 2.30 -5.62
CA LEU A 33 0.12 3.07 -4.83
C LEU A 33 0.40 4.57 -4.83
N PHE A 34 1.64 5.02 -5.09
CA PHE A 34 1.96 6.45 -5.16
C PHE A 34 1.29 7.17 -6.33
N ALA A 35 0.86 6.44 -7.35
CA ALA A 35 0.11 7.01 -8.49
C ALA A 35 -1.39 7.19 -8.19
N THR A 36 -1.87 6.82 -6.99
CA THR A 36 -3.29 6.89 -6.65
C THR A 36 -3.64 8.14 -5.85
N GLU A 37 -4.79 8.74 -6.15
CA GLU A 37 -5.35 9.87 -5.39
C GLU A 37 -5.62 9.49 -3.93
N ASP A 38 -6.10 8.26 -3.71
CA ASP A 38 -6.41 7.73 -2.38
C ASP A 38 -5.18 7.76 -1.46
N ARG A 39 -4.03 7.33 -1.97
CA ARG A 39 -2.76 7.39 -1.24
C ARG A 39 -2.37 8.84 -0.95
N GLU A 40 -2.49 9.74 -1.91
CA GLU A 40 -2.14 11.15 -1.72
C GLU A 40 -2.98 11.81 -0.62
N ARG A 41 -4.30 11.63 -0.69
CA ARG A 41 -5.26 12.15 0.30
C ARG A 41 -5.02 11.55 1.69
N GLY A 42 -4.86 10.23 1.75
CA GLY A 42 -4.60 9.51 2.99
C GLY A 42 -3.32 9.97 3.66
N MET A 43 -2.23 10.10 2.91
CA MET A 43 -0.95 10.54 3.47
C MET A 43 -0.94 12.02 3.86
N ARG A 44 -1.54 12.90 3.06
CA ARG A 44 -1.66 14.32 3.39
C ARG A 44 -2.42 14.50 4.72
N SER A 45 -3.63 13.93 4.80
CA SER A 45 -4.45 14.02 6.02
C SER A 45 -3.80 13.32 7.22
N PHE A 46 -3.07 12.22 7.03
CA PHE A 46 -2.29 11.60 8.11
C PHE A 46 -1.23 12.54 8.68
N VAL A 47 -0.46 13.21 7.80
CA VAL A 47 0.60 14.14 8.22
C VAL A 47 0.02 15.38 8.88
N GLU A 48 -1.08 15.91 8.35
CA GLU A 48 -1.72 17.13 8.85
C GLU A 48 -2.52 16.91 10.15
N GLU A 49 -3.28 15.81 10.24
CA GLU A 49 -4.26 15.58 11.31
C GLU A 49 -3.78 14.55 12.36
N GLY A 50 -2.79 13.74 12.01
CA GLY A 50 -2.19 12.71 12.85
C GLY A 50 -2.79 11.31 12.64
N PRO A 51 -2.21 10.30 13.31
CA PRO A 51 -2.64 8.91 13.22
C PRO A 51 -4.10 8.73 13.66
N GLY A 52 -4.83 7.88 12.95
CA GLY A 52 -6.25 7.60 13.22
C GLY A 52 -7.23 8.62 12.64
N LYS A 53 -6.75 9.72 12.05
CA LYS A 53 -7.60 10.75 11.41
C LYS A 53 -7.43 10.85 9.89
N ALA A 54 -6.61 9.98 9.31
CA ALA A 54 -6.39 9.94 7.86
C ALA A 54 -7.70 9.65 7.12
N LYS A 55 -7.89 10.34 5.99
CA LYS A 55 -9.07 10.25 5.14
C LYS A 55 -8.70 9.56 3.83
N PHE A 56 -9.44 8.52 3.50
CA PHE A 56 -9.33 7.75 2.27
C PHE A 56 -10.58 7.97 1.40
N LEU A 57 -10.50 7.62 0.12
CA LEU A 57 -11.62 7.66 -0.84
C LEU A 57 -12.62 6.53 -0.60
#